data_AF-A0A815QYV7-F1
#
_entry.id   AF-A0A815QYV7-F1
#
_cell.length_a   1.000
_cell.length_b   1.000
_cell.length_c   1.000
_cell.angle_alpha   90.00
_cell.angle_beta   90.00
_cell.angle_gamma   90.00
#
_symmetry.space_group_name_H-M   'P 1'
#
loop_
_entity.id
_entity.type
_entity.pdbx_description
1 polymer ?
#
loop_
_entity_poly.entity_id
_entity_poly.type
_entity_poly.pdbx_seq_one_letter_code
_entity_poly.pdbx_strand_id
1 'polypeptide(L)'
;MTSTKIGIDGKGEDAERVILTGSSPQNELERMNSSIYSGMNDAGFLCIILCGGEGSRFQDQMWPKPMNLVDGKPLFVWNIQSIIHNIPSCRQLAIFHNTVLSKYAFPSLVKWWFPNIPIHFVEVPYLTRGAAETLFVGINQLITKNPELHSVSILVCDNDIAISAPLSLDICNKDPFLVVQYNTEPDPIYSYVQAIDNVTSSNHNPFHVRDVHEKVKVSDWICVGIYGFPSASFAIEQTRELLKTRTSNNNEYYLSHLYTTMCARHLVVRAIPTTNICILGTPSNIRDNGSAVWNLDVPATKKKLRVVFDLDNTLVSYPQIPGDYSTVLPIEHTINWTRALKAEGHTIIVYTARRMDTHKSNVGKVIADIARVTFDTLDKFGIPYDEIIFGKPIGDIYIDDRAINPWDPSAAKGMGFYRYSEMTHTPHGMSGTPFLQCTSHNHHALYSNNVVLKEGPTTALQGEAYFYQKLQENSQMASIKNYFPTFYGIEQKGEKISAMKLQYVKGVPMSLIYFHSVVSTDLFYRILTSADAIHNVNLPLCENLDQHIRANYIDKMVDRFRNHPEHYSFVPENE
;
A
#
# COMPACT_ATOMS: atom_id res chain seq x y z
N MET A 1 24.44 -49.21 -45.32
CA MET A 1 24.49 -49.59 -46.74
C MET A 1 23.34 -50.54 -46.99
N THR A 2 22.70 -50.44 -48.17
CA THR A 2 21.35 -50.91 -48.62
C THR A 2 20.25 -49.87 -48.33
N SER A 3 19.91 -48.95 -49.25
CA SER A 3 19.26 -49.11 -50.58
C SER A 3 17.92 -49.87 -50.44
N THR A 4 16.76 -49.40 -50.92
CA THR A 4 16.49 -48.92 -52.28
C THR A 4 15.03 -48.41 -52.38
N LYS A 5 14.83 -47.22 -53.00
CA LYS A 5 13.75 -46.71 -53.91
C LYS A 5 12.26 -46.93 -53.51
N ILE A 6 11.25 -46.16 -53.91
CA ILE A 6 10.83 -45.54 -55.20
C ILE A 6 9.81 -44.44 -54.78
N GLY A 7 9.91 -43.15 -55.13
CA GLY A 7 9.56 -42.54 -56.41
C GLY A 7 8.03 -42.41 -56.61
N ILE A 8 7.49 -41.19 -56.70
CA ILE A 8 6.42 -40.70 -57.62
C ILE A 8 5.94 -39.31 -57.16
N ASP A 9 6.00 -38.37 -58.10
CA ASP A 9 5.44 -37.01 -58.05
C ASP A 9 3.90 -36.98 -57.98
N GLY A 10 3.33 -35.96 -57.32
CA GLY A 10 1.91 -35.61 -57.46
C GLY A 10 1.44 -34.56 -56.46
N LYS A 11 1.08 -33.37 -56.97
CA LYS A 11 0.53 -32.21 -56.26
C LYS A 11 -0.85 -32.48 -55.63
N GLY A 12 -1.14 -31.78 -54.53
CA GLY A 12 -2.49 -31.59 -53.92
C GLY A 12 -2.33 -30.93 -52.54
N GLU A 13 -2.42 -29.61 -52.46
CA GLU A 13 -3.58 -28.85 -51.94
C GLU A 13 -3.71 -28.86 -50.40
N ASP A 14 -3.30 -27.73 -49.82
CA ASP A 14 -3.89 -27.01 -48.69
C ASP A 14 -4.57 -27.81 -47.57
N ALA A 15 -3.78 -28.10 -46.54
CA ALA A 15 -4.28 -28.17 -45.17
C ALA A 15 -3.73 -26.97 -44.40
N GLU A 16 -4.45 -25.85 -44.43
CA GLU A 16 -4.27 -24.77 -43.46
C GLU A 16 -4.48 -25.33 -42.05
N ARG A 17 -3.37 -25.63 -41.37
CA ARG A 17 -3.36 -25.65 -39.91
C ARG A 17 -3.54 -24.20 -39.47
N VAL A 18 -4.78 -23.84 -39.17
CA VAL A 18 -5.09 -22.68 -38.33
C VAL A 18 -4.48 -22.95 -36.95
N ILE A 19 -3.20 -22.60 -36.78
CA ILE A 19 -2.60 -22.44 -35.47
C ILE A 19 -3.23 -21.15 -34.93
N LEU A 20 -4.24 -21.31 -34.07
CA LEU A 20 -4.74 -20.23 -33.22
C LEU A 20 -3.60 -19.81 -32.29
N THR A 21 -2.73 -18.92 -32.76
CA THR A 21 -1.80 -18.18 -31.92
C THR A 21 -2.60 -17.11 -31.19
N GLY A 22 -3.26 -17.50 -30.09
CA GLY A 22 -3.68 -16.53 -29.10
C GLY A 22 -2.41 -15.93 -28.50
N SER A 23 -2.09 -14.68 -28.87
CA SER A 23 -1.06 -13.90 -28.18
C SER A 23 -1.47 -13.75 -26.72
N SER A 24 -0.60 -14.16 -25.79
CA SER A 24 -0.83 -13.83 -24.38
C SER A 24 -0.72 -12.29 -24.22
N PRO A 25 -1.45 -11.67 -23.27
CA PRO A 25 -1.27 -10.25 -22.95
C PRO A 25 0.18 -9.88 -22.58
N GLN A 26 0.96 -10.86 -22.09
CA GLN A 26 2.39 -10.73 -21.84
C GLN A 26 3.18 -10.49 -23.14
N ASN A 27 2.86 -11.20 -24.22
CA ASN A 27 3.57 -11.08 -25.50
C ASN A 27 3.30 -9.74 -26.20
N GLU A 28 2.12 -9.13 -25.99
CA GLU A 28 1.82 -7.77 -26.48
C GLU A 28 2.49 -6.68 -25.63
N LEU A 29 2.49 -6.83 -24.29
CA LEU A 29 3.27 -5.97 -23.40
C LEU A 29 4.77 -6.03 -23.75
N GLU A 30 5.32 -7.23 -24.01
CA GLU A 30 6.72 -7.44 -24.38
C GLU A 30 7.09 -6.77 -25.71
N ARG A 31 6.22 -6.86 -26.73
CA ARG A 31 6.43 -6.15 -28.00
C ARG A 31 6.43 -4.63 -27.82
N MET A 32 5.50 -4.10 -27.01
CA MET A 32 5.45 -2.66 -26.71
C MET A 32 6.68 -2.19 -25.92
N ASN A 33 7.11 -2.98 -24.92
CA ASN A 33 8.28 -2.70 -24.08
C ASN A 33 9.59 -2.66 -24.88
N SER A 34 9.76 -3.51 -25.91
CA SER A 34 11.00 -3.55 -26.70
C SER A 34 11.30 -2.25 -27.48
N SER A 35 10.28 -1.46 -27.84
CA SER A 35 10.47 -0.23 -28.62
C SER A 35 10.83 0.99 -27.75
N ILE A 36 10.42 0.98 -26.47
CA ILE A 36 10.63 2.10 -25.52
C ILE A 36 12.12 2.23 -25.11
N TYR A 37 12.88 1.14 -25.12
CA TYR A 37 14.25 1.12 -24.57
C TYR A 37 15.39 1.22 -25.60
N SER A 38 15.09 1.49 -26.87
CA SER A 38 16.11 1.52 -27.95
C SER A 38 16.88 2.85 -28.10
N GLY A 39 16.69 3.83 -27.22
CA GLY A 39 17.33 5.16 -27.33
C GLY A 39 17.73 5.77 -25.99
N MET A 40 18.80 5.26 -25.38
CA MET A 40 19.45 5.89 -24.22
C MET A 40 20.37 7.03 -24.70
N ASN A 41 19.90 8.27 -24.56
CA ASN A 41 20.71 9.51 -24.54
C ASN A 41 19.98 10.57 -23.66
N ASP A 42 20.55 10.88 -22.50
CA ASP A 42 20.65 12.10 -21.67
C ASP A 42 19.49 13.08 -21.34
N ALA A 43 18.20 12.79 -21.59
CA ALA A 43 17.11 13.59 -20.97
C ALA A 43 15.86 12.76 -20.63
N GLY A 44 15.46 12.76 -19.35
CA GLY A 44 14.20 12.17 -18.87
C GLY A 44 14.09 12.09 -17.35
N PHE A 45 12.94 11.67 -16.85
CA PHE A 45 12.61 11.63 -15.43
C PHE A 45 12.85 10.25 -14.80
N LEU A 46 13.33 10.27 -13.55
CA LEU A 46 13.08 9.19 -12.61
C LEU A 46 11.66 9.38 -12.04
N CYS A 47 10.74 8.50 -12.43
CA CYS A 47 9.37 8.52 -11.90
C CYS A 47 9.33 7.78 -10.56
N ILE A 48 8.76 8.40 -9.54
CA ILE A 48 8.70 7.90 -8.16
C ILE A 48 7.23 7.75 -7.79
N ILE A 49 6.79 6.54 -7.47
CA ILE A 49 5.44 6.28 -6.96
C ILE A 49 5.47 6.20 -5.44
N LEU A 50 4.64 6.99 -4.78
CA LEU A 50 4.54 7.00 -3.32
C LEU A 50 3.44 6.07 -2.81
N CYS A 51 3.86 5.01 -2.12
CA CYS A 51 3.02 4.02 -1.46
C CYS A 51 3.23 4.03 0.08
N GLY A 52 3.57 5.20 0.65
CA GLY A 52 3.92 5.35 2.07
C GLY A 52 2.74 5.49 3.03
N GLY A 53 1.57 5.93 2.56
CA GLY A 53 0.41 6.25 3.43
C GLY A 53 -0.35 5.04 4.01
N GLU A 54 -1.13 5.26 5.07
CA GLU A 54 -1.96 4.22 5.71
C GLU A 54 -3.11 3.71 4.83
N GLY A 55 -3.59 4.51 3.86
CA GLY A 55 -4.74 4.13 3.03
C GLY A 55 -6.08 4.17 3.77
N SER A 56 -6.22 5.02 4.80
CA SER A 56 -7.38 5.09 5.71
C SER A 56 -8.74 5.38 5.06
N ARG A 57 -8.78 5.80 3.79
CA ARG A 57 -10.04 6.02 3.04
C ARG A 57 -10.67 4.72 2.51
N PHE A 58 -9.99 3.59 2.66
CA PHE A 58 -10.45 2.26 2.23
C PHE A 58 -10.47 1.26 3.41
N GLN A 59 -10.91 1.68 4.61
CA GLN A 59 -10.91 0.81 5.80
C GLN A 59 -11.77 -0.46 5.68
N ASP A 60 -12.74 -0.48 4.76
CA ASP A 60 -13.63 -1.62 4.54
C ASP A 60 -13.17 -2.58 3.41
N GLN A 61 -11.99 -2.37 2.84
CA GLN A 61 -11.46 -3.21 1.75
C GLN A 61 -10.52 -4.30 2.27
N MET A 62 -10.50 -5.45 1.60
CA MET A 62 -9.66 -6.60 1.96
C MET A 62 -8.15 -6.35 1.78
N TRP A 63 -7.76 -5.29 1.05
CA TRP A 63 -6.38 -5.08 0.61
C TRP A 63 -5.86 -3.68 0.96
N PRO A 64 -4.55 -3.51 1.17
CA PRO A 64 -3.95 -2.17 1.24
C PRO A 64 -4.19 -1.38 -0.05
N LYS A 65 -4.35 -0.05 0.06
CA LYS A 65 -4.74 0.86 -1.05
C LYS A 65 -4.10 0.57 -2.43
N PRO A 66 -2.76 0.47 -2.60
CA PRO A 66 -2.18 0.21 -3.93
C PRO A 66 -2.53 -1.19 -4.48
N MET A 67 -2.91 -2.13 -3.61
CA MET A 67 -3.30 -3.49 -3.98
C MET A 67 -4.80 -3.68 -4.15
N ASN A 68 -5.63 -2.68 -3.82
CA ASN A 68 -7.06 -2.73 -4.04
C ASN A 68 -7.37 -3.00 -5.52
N LEU A 69 -8.32 -3.89 -5.76
CA LEU A 69 -8.72 -4.24 -7.11
C LEU A 69 -9.66 -3.16 -7.66
N VAL A 70 -9.33 -2.68 -8.86
CA VAL A 70 -10.16 -1.84 -9.71
C VAL A 70 -10.37 -2.59 -11.02
N ASP A 71 -11.61 -2.94 -11.31
CA ASP A 71 -11.98 -3.75 -12.49
C ASP A 71 -11.14 -5.05 -12.63
N GLY A 72 -10.96 -5.75 -11.50
CA GLY A 72 -10.23 -7.02 -11.43
C GLY A 72 -8.69 -6.93 -11.51
N LYS A 73 -8.11 -5.73 -11.59
CA LYS A 73 -6.66 -5.51 -11.54
C LYS A 73 -6.27 -4.65 -10.31
N PRO A 74 -5.13 -4.91 -9.65
CA PRO A 74 -4.67 -4.05 -8.57
C PRO A 74 -4.44 -2.59 -9.03
N LEU A 75 -4.73 -1.63 -8.16
CA LEU A 75 -4.58 -0.20 -8.44
C LEU A 75 -3.17 0.19 -8.91
N PHE A 76 -2.12 -0.41 -8.33
CA PHE A 76 -0.74 -0.19 -8.75
C PHE A 76 -0.50 -0.58 -10.22
N VAL A 77 -1.26 -1.53 -10.76
CA VAL A 77 -1.13 -1.95 -12.17
C VAL A 77 -1.58 -0.81 -13.08
N TRP A 78 -2.75 -0.22 -12.81
CA TRP A 78 -3.26 0.93 -13.55
C TRP A 78 -2.31 2.13 -13.47
N ASN A 79 -1.76 2.40 -12.29
CA ASN A 79 -0.82 3.48 -12.06
C ASN A 79 0.50 3.30 -12.83
N ILE A 80 1.18 2.17 -12.64
CA ILE A 80 2.47 1.88 -13.29
C ILE A 80 2.31 1.81 -14.81
N GLN A 81 1.29 1.09 -15.29
CA GLN A 81 1.06 0.94 -16.73
C GLN A 81 0.82 2.30 -17.37
N SER A 82 -0.07 3.13 -16.81
CA SER A 82 -0.36 4.44 -17.41
C SER A 82 0.84 5.40 -17.37
N ILE A 83 1.66 5.38 -16.31
CA ILE A 83 2.91 6.17 -16.24
C ILE A 83 3.87 5.78 -17.36
N ILE A 84 4.13 4.48 -17.52
CA ILE A 84 5.10 3.98 -18.51
C ILE A 84 4.64 4.25 -19.95
N HIS A 85 3.33 4.13 -20.22
CA HIS A 85 2.80 4.32 -21.57
C HIS A 85 2.61 5.79 -21.93
N ASN A 86 2.21 6.63 -20.97
CA ASN A 86 1.76 7.98 -21.24
C ASN A 86 2.72 9.08 -20.76
N ILE A 87 3.87 8.74 -20.17
CA ILE A 87 4.94 9.71 -19.93
C ILE A 87 6.15 9.29 -20.79
N PRO A 88 6.29 9.81 -22.03
CA PRO A 88 7.38 9.43 -22.94
C PRO A 88 8.78 9.65 -22.37
N SER A 89 8.92 10.60 -21.44
CA SER A 89 10.18 10.90 -20.77
C SER A 89 10.44 10.14 -19.48
N CYS A 90 9.57 9.21 -19.09
CA CYS A 90 9.84 8.28 -17.99
C CYS A 90 10.95 7.30 -18.39
N ARG A 91 12.11 7.39 -17.74
CA ARG A 91 13.28 6.53 -18.05
C ARG A 91 13.48 5.42 -17.02
N GLN A 92 13.21 5.73 -15.76
CA GLN A 92 13.37 4.82 -14.63
C GLN A 92 12.16 4.95 -13.71
N LEU A 93 11.86 3.87 -12.99
CA LEU A 93 10.78 3.85 -12.00
C LEU A 93 11.34 3.51 -10.62
N ALA A 94 10.87 4.21 -9.60
CA ALA A 94 11.07 3.86 -8.21
C ALA A 94 9.72 3.79 -7.49
N ILE A 95 9.60 2.89 -6.52
CA ILE A 95 8.42 2.75 -5.68
C ILE A 95 8.85 2.84 -4.23
N PHE A 96 8.34 3.85 -3.53
CA PHE A 96 8.59 4.05 -2.11
C PHE A 96 7.40 3.51 -1.32
N HIS A 97 7.57 2.36 -0.69
CA HIS A 97 6.46 1.66 -0.02
C HIS A 97 6.72 1.55 1.48
N ASN A 98 5.66 1.59 2.27
CA ASN A 98 5.78 1.32 3.71
C ASN A 98 6.01 -0.18 3.98
N THR A 99 6.42 -0.49 5.22
CA THR A 99 6.65 -1.86 5.70
C THR A 99 5.38 -2.73 5.77
N VAL A 100 4.18 -2.14 5.77
CA VAL A 100 2.92 -2.91 5.77
C VAL A 100 2.77 -3.65 4.46
N LEU A 101 3.06 -2.99 3.33
CA LEU A 101 2.97 -3.58 2.00
C LEU A 101 3.93 -4.76 1.81
N SER A 102 5.08 -4.74 2.49
CA SER A 102 6.07 -5.83 2.44
C SER A 102 5.51 -7.16 2.96
N LYS A 103 4.56 -7.12 3.91
CA LYS A 103 3.86 -8.32 4.41
C LYS A 103 3.05 -9.05 3.35
N TYR A 104 2.63 -8.33 2.30
CA TYR A 104 1.83 -8.86 1.20
C TYR A 104 2.69 -9.22 -0.02
N ALA A 105 4.00 -9.39 0.14
CA ALA A 105 4.96 -9.64 -0.93
C ALA A 105 4.87 -8.61 -2.08
N PHE A 106 4.51 -7.35 -1.75
CA PHE A 106 4.19 -6.32 -2.73
C PHE A 106 5.28 -6.12 -3.82
N PRO A 107 6.59 -6.02 -3.49
CA PRO A 107 7.62 -5.91 -4.53
C PRO A 107 7.66 -7.10 -5.50
N SER A 108 7.47 -8.32 -4.99
CA SER A 108 7.43 -9.53 -5.82
C SER A 108 6.20 -9.54 -6.72
N LEU A 109 5.06 -9.09 -6.22
CA LEU A 109 3.83 -8.98 -7.01
C LEU A 109 3.97 -7.95 -8.13
N VAL A 110 4.55 -6.77 -7.84
CA VAL A 110 4.81 -5.75 -8.87
C VAL A 110 5.76 -6.30 -9.95
N LYS A 111 6.85 -6.97 -9.56
CA LYS A 111 7.78 -7.61 -10.50
C LYS A 111 7.13 -8.70 -11.36
N TRP A 112 6.15 -9.43 -10.81
CA TRP A 112 5.40 -10.42 -11.59
C TRP A 112 4.54 -9.77 -12.69
N TRP A 113 3.90 -8.64 -12.40
CA TRP A 113 3.14 -7.87 -13.39
C TRP A 113 4.03 -7.16 -14.41
N PHE A 114 5.22 -6.72 -13.99
CA PHE A 114 6.13 -5.89 -14.78
C PHE A 114 7.56 -6.49 -14.81
N PRO A 115 7.76 -7.71 -15.34
CA PRO A 115 9.03 -8.45 -15.20
C PRO A 115 10.20 -7.81 -15.96
N ASN A 116 9.92 -7.07 -17.02
CA ASN A 116 10.93 -6.47 -17.90
C ASN A 116 11.17 -4.98 -17.62
N ILE A 117 10.50 -4.42 -16.60
CA ILE A 117 10.66 -3.02 -16.23
C ILE A 117 11.61 -2.97 -15.02
N PRO A 118 12.76 -2.28 -15.12
CA PRO A 118 13.62 -2.09 -13.97
C PRO A 118 12.97 -1.11 -12.99
N ILE A 119 12.68 -1.60 -11.78
CA ILE A 119 12.02 -0.81 -10.72
C ILE A 119 12.91 -0.81 -9.47
N HIS A 120 13.23 0.38 -8.97
CA HIS A 120 13.88 0.57 -7.68
C HIS A 120 12.84 0.51 -6.55
N PHE A 121 12.93 -0.51 -5.69
CA PHE A 121 12.07 -0.59 -4.51
C PHE A 121 12.78 -0.01 -3.30
N VAL A 122 12.15 0.98 -2.64
CA VAL A 122 12.64 1.56 -1.39
C VAL A 122 11.59 1.36 -0.31
N GLU A 123 11.94 0.55 0.69
CA GLU A 123 11.10 0.36 1.86
C GLU A 123 11.30 1.52 2.84
N VAL A 124 10.22 2.22 3.14
CA VAL A 124 10.19 3.28 4.14
C VAL A 124 9.95 2.65 5.51
N PRO A 125 10.90 2.77 6.46
CA PRO A 125 10.96 1.91 7.65
C PRO A 125 9.87 2.18 8.70
N TYR A 126 9.12 3.26 8.55
CA TYR A 126 8.05 3.65 9.45
C TYR A 126 6.92 4.34 8.68
N LEU A 127 5.76 4.45 9.32
CA LEU A 127 4.68 5.26 8.80
C LEU A 127 5.03 6.74 8.94
N THR A 128 5.27 7.39 7.82
CA THR A 128 5.65 8.80 7.79
C THR A 128 4.45 9.70 8.10
N ARG A 129 4.74 10.91 8.56
CA ARG A 129 3.80 12.01 8.81
C ARG A 129 3.31 12.67 7.52
N GLY A 130 3.29 11.98 6.38
CA GLY A 130 2.79 12.50 5.10
C GLY A 130 3.70 12.19 3.91
N ALA A 131 3.17 12.44 2.71
CA ALA A 131 3.82 12.12 1.45
C ALA A 131 5.16 12.85 1.25
N ALA A 132 5.33 14.07 1.75
CA ALA A 132 6.60 14.78 1.67
C ALA A 132 7.71 14.15 2.54
N GLU A 133 7.35 13.58 3.70
CA GLU A 133 8.29 12.82 4.52
C GLU A 133 8.61 11.46 3.88
N THR A 134 7.61 10.77 3.30
CA THR A 134 7.85 9.56 2.48
C THR A 134 8.86 9.85 1.37
N LEU A 135 8.68 10.96 0.65
CA LEU A 135 9.57 11.38 -0.42
C LEU A 135 10.99 11.65 0.09
N PHE A 136 11.15 12.42 1.17
CA PHE A 136 12.46 12.71 1.75
C PHE A 136 13.24 11.45 2.12
N VAL A 137 12.61 10.57 2.91
CA VAL A 137 13.24 9.32 3.38
C VAL A 137 13.59 8.42 2.20
N GLY A 138 12.65 8.27 1.26
CA GLY A 138 12.81 7.40 0.10
C GLY A 138 13.91 7.87 -0.84
N ILE A 139 13.93 9.17 -1.21
CA ILE A 139 14.98 9.72 -2.09
C ILE A 139 16.34 9.63 -1.41
N ASN A 140 16.43 9.99 -0.13
CA ASN A 140 17.71 9.96 0.58
C ASN A 140 18.31 8.54 0.61
N GLN A 141 17.49 7.52 0.87
CA GLN A 141 17.93 6.12 0.78
C GLN A 141 18.30 5.70 -0.64
N LEU A 142 17.50 6.09 -1.64
CA LEU A 142 17.73 5.74 -3.03
C LEU A 142 19.06 6.30 -3.54
N ILE A 143 19.31 7.60 -3.32
CA ILE A 143 20.53 8.28 -3.74
C ILE A 143 21.74 7.78 -2.96
N THR A 144 21.60 7.47 -1.67
CA THR A 144 22.72 6.90 -0.89
C THR A 144 23.22 5.60 -1.51
N LYS A 145 22.32 4.79 -2.06
CA LYS A 145 22.66 3.54 -2.77
C LYS A 145 23.05 3.74 -4.23
N ASN A 146 22.61 4.84 -4.84
CA ASN A 146 22.76 5.15 -6.27
C ASN A 146 23.13 6.64 -6.45
N PRO A 147 24.38 7.05 -6.13
CA PRO A 147 24.78 8.46 -6.11
C PRO A 147 24.62 9.18 -7.45
N GLU A 148 24.64 8.45 -8.57
CA GLU A 148 24.44 8.97 -9.92
C GLU A 148 23.04 9.56 -10.14
N LEU A 149 22.05 9.18 -9.31
CA LEU A 149 20.68 9.71 -9.39
C LEU A 149 20.55 11.10 -8.75
N HIS A 150 21.59 11.62 -8.10
CA HIS A 150 21.54 12.87 -7.35
C HIS A 150 21.06 14.07 -8.18
N SER A 151 21.52 14.17 -9.43
CA SER A 151 21.24 15.29 -10.32
C SER A 151 20.11 15.00 -11.33
N VAL A 152 19.49 13.82 -11.25
CA VAL A 152 18.42 13.41 -12.17
C VAL A 152 17.12 14.11 -11.80
N SER A 153 16.41 14.65 -12.80
CA SER A 153 15.06 15.20 -12.60
C SER A 153 14.09 14.12 -12.14
N ILE A 154 13.24 14.44 -11.17
CA ILE A 154 12.30 13.47 -10.61
C ILE A 154 10.87 13.89 -10.89
N LEU A 155 10.01 12.90 -11.10
CA LEU A 155 8.58 13.05 -11.22
C LEU A 155 7.90 12.19 -10.16
N VAL A 156 7.24 12.81 -9.20
CA VAL A 156 6.59 12.12 -8.09
C VAL A 156 5.12 11.96 -8.42
N CYS A 157 4.63 10.73 -8.39
CA CYS A 157 3.26 10.36 -8.68
C CYS A 157 2.60 9.72 -7.45
N ASP A 158 1.38 10.13 -7.15
CA ASP A 158 0.55 9.42 -6.18
C ASP A 158 0.18 8.02 -6.71
N ASN A 159 -0.05 7.08 -5.80
CA ASN A 159 -0.35 5.68 -6.15
C ASN A 159 -1.78 5.43 -6.61
N ASP A 160 -2.61 6.47 -6.66
CA ASP A 160 -4.03 6.40 -6.95
C ASP A 160 -4.44 7.24 -8.15
N ILE A 161 -3.51 7.46 -9.07
CA ILE A 161 -3.81 8.12 -10.34
C ILE A 161 -3.58 7.17 -11.51
N ALA A 162 -4.29 7.42 -12.62
CA ALA A 162 -4.00 6.84 -13.92
C ALA A 162 -3.99 7.95 -14.98
N ILE A 163 -3.04 7.89 -15.91
CA ILE A 163 -2.84 8.90 -16.97
C ILE A 163 -3.48 8.39 -18.26
N SER A 164 -4.54 9.03 -18.76
CA SER A 164 -5.38 8.53 -19.86
C SER A 164 -4.89 8.81 -21.28
N ALA A 165 -3.93 9.71 -21.44
CA ALA A 165 -3.32 10.02 -22.73
C ALA A 165 -1.93 10.62 -22.53
N PRO A 166 -1.05 10.63 -23.56
CA PRO A 166 0.32 11.12 -23.44
C PRO A 166 0.42 12.51 -22.80
N LEU A 167 1.32 12.63 -21.82
CA LEU A 167 1.59 13.83 -21.04
C LEU A 167 3.04 14.26 -21.30
N SER A 168 3.20 15.30 -22.11
CA SER A 168 4.51 15.88 -22.43
C SER A 168 4.98 16.81 -21.31
N LEU A 169 5.99 16.39 -20.56
CA LEU A 169 6.51 17.11 -19.38
C LEU A 169 7.87 17.77 -19.62
N ASP A 170 8.47 17.55 -20.79
CA ASP A 170 9.88 17.89 -21.10
C ASP A 170 10.15 19.40 -21.11
N ILE A 171 9.09 20.20 -21.29
CA ILE A 171 9.15 21.67 -21.31
C ILE A 171 9.51 22.22 -19.91
N CYS A 172 9.39 21.42 -18.85
CA CYS A 172 9.51 21.89 -17.48
C CYS A 172 10.68 21.36 -16.66
N ASN A 173 11.63 20.60 -17.23
CA ASN A 173 12.69 19.93 -16.46
C ASN A 173 13.67 20.85 -15.69
N LYS A 174 13.63 22.17 -15.91
CA LYS A 174 14.51 23.14 -15.23
C LYS A 174 13.90 23.83 -14.01
N ASP A 175 12.57 23.80 -13.87
CA ASP A 175 11.88 24.46 -12.77
C ASP A 175 10.94 23.47 -12.06
N PRO A 176 10.67 23.64 -10.76
CA PRO A 176 9.65 22.86 -10.09
C PRO A 176 8.29 23.07 -10.75
N PHE A 177 7.53 21.98 -10.93
CA PHE A 177 6.21 22.05 -11.54
C PHE A 177 5.19 21.12 -10.90
N LEU A 178 3.90 21.43 -11.08
CA LEU A 178 2.75 20.60 -10.71
C LEU A 178 1.94 20.32 -11.97
N VAL A 179 1.35 19.14 -12.05
CA VAL A 179 0.27 18.89 -13.03
C VAL A 179 -1.05 19.30 -12.40
N VAL A 180 -1.89 20.00 -13.16
CA VAL A 180 -3.17 20.52 -12.70
C VAL A 180 -4.30 20.17 -13.65
N GLN A 181 -5.51 20.09 -13.11
CA GLN A 181 -6.74 19.91 -13.87
C GLN A 181 -7.80 20.90 -13.41
N TYR A 182 -8.68 21.32 -14.31
CA TYR A 182 -9.79 22.19 -13.98
C TYR A 182 -10.94 21.38 -13.35
N ASN A 183 -11.36 21.75 -12.15
CA ASN A 183 -12.43 21.09 -11.40
C ASN A 183 -13.27 22.13 -10.62
N THR A 184 -14.57 22.18 -10.90
CA THR A 184 -15.53 23.12 -10.32
C THR A 184 -16.24 22.60 -9.07
N GLU A 185 -15.96 21.38 -8.60
CA GLU A 185 -16.59 20.81 -7.41
C GLU A 185 -16.48 21.78 -6.21
N PRO A 186 -17.58 22.00 -5.47
CA PRO A 186 -17.63 23.01 -4.43
C PRO A 186 -16.85 22.60 -3.17
N ASP A 187 -16.79 21.30 -2.87
CA ASP A 187 -16.15 20.80 -1.66
C ASP A 187 -14.62 20.81 -1.82
N PRO A 188 -13.88 21.50 -0.93
CA PRO A 188 -12.44 21.68 -1.06
C PRO A 188 -11.65 20.45 -0.61
N ILE A 189 -11.78 19.34 -1.34
CA ILE A 189 -11.15 18.05 -0.98
C ILE A 189 -9.75 17.87 -1.60
N TYR A 190 -9.34 18.77 -2.50
CA TYR A 190 -8.06 18.76 -3.22
C TYR A 190 -7.10 19.86 -2.73
N SER A 191 -5.88 19.87 -3.25
CA SER A 191 -5.01 21.05 -3.22
C SER A 191 -5.31 21.94 -4.43
N TYR A 192 -5.41 23.25 -4.22
CA TYR A 192 -5.79 24.23 -5.24
C TYR A 192 -4.65 25.18 -5.58
N VAL A 193 -4.56 25.56 -6.85
CA VAL A 193 -3.46 26.35 -7.41
C VAL A 193 -3.95 27.73 -7.82
N GLN A 194 -3.35 28.77 -7.25
CA GLN A 194 -3.60 30.15 -7.68
C GLN A 194 -2.57 30.55 -8.74
N ALA A 195 -3.03 31.01 -9.91
CA ALA A 195 -2.16 31.49 -10.97
C ALA A 195 -1.68 32.93 -10.72
N ILE A 196 -0.50 33.29 -11.25
CA ILE A 196 -0.05 34.69 -11.31
C ILE A 196 -0.90 35.48 -12.30
N ASP A 197 -1.12 34.89 -13.48
CA ASP A 197 -1.88 35.48 -14.58
C ASP A 197 -3.36 35.08 -14.55
N ASN A 198 -4.19 35.77 -15.33
CA ASN A 198 -5.59 35.38 -15.51
C ASN A 198 -5.67 34.15 -16.42
N VAL A 199 -5.79 32.97 -15.81
CA VAL A 199 -5.86 31.67 -16.49
C VAL A 199 -7.28 31.12 -16.42
N THR A 200 -7.89 30.85 -17.58
CA THR A 200 -9.24 30.28 -17.72
C THR A 200 -9.21 28.78 -17.96
N SER A 201 -10.35 28.09 -17.83
CA SER A 201 -10.49 26.64 -18.07
C SER A 201 -10.04 26.16 -19.46
N SER A 202 -9.99 27.05 -20.46
CA SER A 202 -9.52 26.78 -21.81
C SER A 202 -7.99 26.85 -21.97
N ASN A 203 -7.25 27.14 -20.89
CA ASN A 203 -5.80 27.23 -20.97
C ASN A 203 -5.16 25.85 -20.97
N HIS A 204 -4.44 25.54 -22.05
CA HIS A 204 -3.70 24.30 -22.23
C HIS A 204 -2.18 24.49 -22.13
N ASN A 205 -1.71 25.72 -22.00
CA ASN A 205 -0.28 26.03 -21.90
C ASN A 205 0.17 26.08 -20.44
N PRO A 206 1.42 25.71 -20.13
CA PRO A 206 1.98 25.90 -18.80
C PRO A 206 1.89 27.37 -18.34
N PHE A 207 1.60 27.58 -17.06
CA PHE A 207 1.46 28.93 -16.48
C PHE A 207 2.19 29.03 -15.13
N HIS A 208 2.49 30.26 -14.69
CA HIS A 208 3.18 30.50 -13.42
C HIS A 208 2.22 30.44 -12.23
N VAL A 209 2.68 29.76 -11.18
CA VAL A 209 1.94 29.59 -9.92
C VAL A 209 2.28 30.74 -8.97
N ARG A 210 1.24 31.35 -8.40
CA ARG A 210 1.34 32.35 -7.34
C ARG A 210 1.41 31.69 -5.97
N ASP A 211 0.51 30.74 -5.71
CA ASP A 211 0.44 30.01 -4.45
C ASP A 211 -0.32 28.68 -4.62
N VAL A 212 -0.17 27.78 -3.65
CA VAL A 212 -0.86 26.49 -3.56
C VAL A 212 -1.47 26.34 -2.18
N HIS A 213 -2.75 25.96 -2.11
CA HIS A 213 -3.48 25.79 -0.86
C HIS A 213 -4.08 24.39 -0.72
N GLU A 214 -3.74 23.71 0.37
CA GLU A 214 -4.30 22.41 0.71
C GLU A 214 -5.73 22.56 1.26
N LYS A 215 -6.73 21.93 0.62
CA LYS A 215 -8.13 21.89 1.08
C LYS A 215 -8.76 23.26 1.30
N VAL A 216 -8.28 24.27 0.59
CA VAL A 216 -8.87 25.62 0.55
C VAL A 216 -9.01 26.01 -0.91
N LYS A 217 -10.26 26.16 -1.36
CA LYS A 217 -10.57 26.46 -2.76
C LYS A 217 -10.28 27.92 -3.09
N VAL A 218 -9.08 28.17 -3.63
CA VAL A 218 -8.62 29.50 -4.10
C VAL A 218 -8.81 29.70 -5.61
N SER A 219 -9.10 28.62 -6.34
CA SER A 219 -9.37 28.57 -7.77
C SER A 219 -10.10 27.27 -8.12
N ASP A 220 -10.37 27.02 -9.40
CA ASP A 220 -10.83 25.71 -9.89
C ASP A 220 -9.67 24.85 -10.44
N TRP A 221 -8.41 25.28 -10.29
CA TRP A 221 -7.26 24.49 -10.70
C TRP A 221 -6.80 23.61 -9.53
N ILE A 222 -6.98 22.29 -9.67
CA ILE A 222 -6.60 21.32 -8.64
C ILE A 222 -5.28 20.64 -8.99
N CYS A 223 -4.47 20.35 -7.98
CA CYS A 223 -3.35 19.42 -8.11
C CYS A 223 -3.89 17.98 -8.28
N VAL A 224 -3.31 17.23 -9.21
CA VAL A 224 -3.78 15.87 -9.55
C VAL A 224 -2.77 14.78 -9.20
N GLY A 225 -1.92 15.02 -8.20
CA GLY A 225 -1.01 13.99 -7.68
C GLY A 225 0.24 13.72 -8.52
N ILE A 226 0.63 14.65 -9.41
CA ILE A 226 1.90 14.59 -10.14
C ILE A 226 2.71 15.87 -9.88
N TYR A 227 3.93 15.69 -9.40
CA TYR A 227 4.82 16.75 -8.90
C TYR A 227 6.22 16.59 -9.48
N GLY A 228 6.69 17.56 -10.24
CA GLY A 228 7.99 17.56 -10.88
C GLY A 228 9.03 18.41 -10.13
N PHE A 229 10.25 17.90 -10.06
CA PHE A 229 11.40 18.61 -9.49
C PHE A 229 12.59 18.57 -10.46
N PRO A 230 13.37 19.66 -10.56
CA PRO A 230 14.48 19.76 -11.50
C PRO A 230 15.60 18.74 -11.21
N SER A 231 15.80 18.37 -9.95
CA SER A 231 16.70 17.29 -9.55
C SER A 231 16.25 16.60 -8.25
N ALA A 232 16.74 15.39 -8.02
CA ALA A 232 16.53 14.66 -6.78
C ALA A 232 17.15 15.39 -5.57
N SER A 233 18.31 16.04 -5.76
CA SER A 233 18.94 16.90 -4.75
C SER A 233 18.08 18.10 -4.36
N PHE A 234 17.46 18.76 -5.34
CA PHE A 234 16.53 19.85 -5.10
C PHE A 234 15.31 19.36 -4.30
N ALA A 235 14.76 18.20 -4.65
CA ALA A 235 13.66 17.62 -3.89
C ALA A 235 14.03 17.29 -2.43
N ILE A 236 15.23 16.76 -2.16
CA ILE A 236 15.75 16.55 -0.80
C ILE A 236 15.81 17.88 -0.05
N GLU A 237 16.34 18.93 -0.66
CA GLU A 237 16.45 20.24 -0.02
C GLU A 237 15.07 20.79 0.34
N GLN A 238 14.15 20.81 -0.62
CA GLN A 238 12.81 21.36 -0.40
C GLN A 238 12.01 20.57 0.64
N THR A 239 12.11 19.24 0.62
CA THR A 239 11.47 18.40 1.64
C THR A 239 12.11 18.55 3.02
N ARG A 240 13.44 18.63 3.10
CA ARG A 240 14.15 18.87 4.36
C ARG A 240 13.71 20.18 5.02
N GLU A 241 13.66 21.26 4.24
CA GLU A 241 13.23 22.56 4.76
C GLU A 241 11.79 22.52 5.25
N LEU A 242 10.89 21.87 4.50
CA LEU A 242 9.51 21.71 4.94
C LEU A 242 9.42 20.91 6.25
N LEU A 243 10.15 19.81 6.39
CA LEU A 243 10.12 18.95 7.59
C LEU A 243 10.68 19.62 8.84
N LYS A 244 11.40 20.74 8.70
CA LYS A 244 11.83 21.58 9.83
C LYS A 244 10.73 22.52 10.33
N THR A 245 9.68 22.75 9.54
CA THR A 245 8.59 23.67 9.88
C THR A 245 7.47 22.98 10.65
N ARG A 246 6.66 23.79 11.36
CA ARG A 246 5.47 23.32 12.05
C ARG A 246 4.27 23.34 11.10
N THR A 247 3.64 22.19 10.85
CA THR A 247 2.36 22.14 10.13
C THR A 247 1.25 22.69 11.02
N SER A 248 0.40 23.56 10.47
CA SER A 248 -0.45 24.42 11.29
C SER A 248 -1.73 23.81 11.84
N ASN A 249 -2.21 22.61 11.43
CA ASN A 249 -3.39 22.01 12.07
C ASN A 249 -3.58 20.48 11.93
N ASN A 250 -2.85 19.75 11.07
CA ASN A 250 -3.12 18.32 10.79
C ASN A 250 -1.94 17.36 10.98
N ASN A 251 -0.78 17.81 11.47
CA ASN A 251 0.46 17.00 11.59
C ASN A 251 0.90 16.26 10.29
N GLU A 252 0.31 16.59 9.14
CA GLU A 252 0.57 15.91 7.87
C GLU A 252 1.36 16.80 6.90
N TYR A 253 2.46 16.29 6.37
CA TYR A 253 3.32 16.96 5.38
C TYR A 253 2.92 16.56 3.96
N TYR A 254 2.11 17.40 3.33
CA TYR A 254 1.66 17.24 1.95
C TYR A 254 2.72 17.67 0.93
N LEU A 255 2.73 17.04 -0.25
CA LEU A 255 3.58 17.46 -1.37
C LEU A 255 3.17 18.84 -1.91
N SER A 256 1.87 19.13 -1.96
CA SER A 256 1.34 20.45 -2.36
C SER A 256 1.97 21.59 -1.56
N HIS A 257 2.20 21.38 -0.26
CA HIS A 257 2.77 22.37 0.63
C HIS A 257 4.25 22.68 0.31
N LEU A 258 4.99 21.76 -0.30
CA LEU A 258 6.34 22.06 -0.80
C LEU A 258 6.29 23.25 -1.77
N TYR A 259 5.31 23.26 -2.66
CA TYR A 259 5.16 24.31 -3.67
C TYR A 259 4.65 25.62 -3.09
N THR A 260 3.80 25.60 -2.05
CA THR A 260 3.51 26.80 -1.23
C THR A 260 4.81 27.42 -0.72
N THR A 261 5.69 26.63 -0.11
CA THR A 261 6.95 27.15 0.45
C THR A 261 7.93 27.62 -0.63
N MET A 262 7.91 27.04 -1.83
CA MET A 262 8.72 27.49 -2.97
C MET A 262 8.22 28.83 -3.49
N CYS A 263 6.90 28.99 -3.67
CA CYS A 263 6.29 30.26 -4.10
C CYS A 263 6.56 31.39 -3.10
N ALA A 264 6.42 31.11 -1.80
CA ALA A 264 6.72 32.07 -0.73
C ALA A 264 8.20 32.52 -0.70
N ARG A 265 9.10 31.69 -1.24
CA ARG A 265 10.54 32.00 -1.41
C ARG A 265 10.86 32.60 -2.79
N HIS A 266 9.84 32.97 -3.57
CA HIS A 266 9.96 33.55 -4.90
C HIS A 266 10.64 32.65 -5.96
N LEU A 267 10.58 31.32 -5.78
CA LEU A 267 11.00 30.39 -6.83
C LEU A 267 9.94 30.37 -7.95
N VAL A 268 10.40 30.21 -9.19
CA VAL A 268 9.51 30.05 -10.34
C VAL A 268 8.92 28.65 -10.33
N VAL A 269 7.62 28.56 -10.06
CA VAL A 269 6.86 27.30 -10.11
C VAL A 269 5.91 27.34 -11.29
N ARG A 270 5.87 26.25 -12.07
CA ARG A 270 4.94 26.10 -13.20
C ARG A 270 3.80 25.13 -12.88
N ALA A 271 2.62 25.42 -13.39
CA ALA A 271 1.51 24.48 -13.46
C ALA A 271 1.34 24.01 -14.91
N ILE A 272 1.17 22.70 -15.11
CA ILE A 272 0.95 22.07 -16.41
C ILE A 272 -0.52 21.61 -16.47
N PRO A 273 -1.38 22.30 -17.23
CA PRO A 273 -2.78 21.90 -17.39
C PRO A 273 -2.92 20.58 -18.14
N THR A 274 -3.82 19.72 -17.69
CA THR A 274 -4.23 18.52 -18.41
C THR A 274 -5.67 18.11 -18.06
N THR A 275 -6.29 17.36 -18.95
CA THR A 275 -7.56 16.65 -18.72
C THR A 275 -7.37 15.14 -18.65
N ASN A 276 -6.13 14.68 -18.71
CA ASN A 276 -5.78 13.29 -18.96
C ASN A 276 -5.46 12.53 -17.68
N ILE A 277 -5.93 12.99 -16.50
CA ILE A 277 -5.66 12.33 -15.22
C ILE A 277 -6.97 11.82 -14.62
N CYS A 278 -6.97 10.53 -14.31
CA CYS A 278 -8.04 9.85 -13.60
C CYS A 278 -7.61 9.64 -12.14
N ILE A 279 -8.33 10.25 -11.20
CA ILE A 279 -8.11 10.06 -9.77
C ILE A 279 -8.90 8.82 -9.33
N LEU A 280 -8.27 7.92 -8.56
CA LEU A 280 -8.77 6.61 -8.13
C LEU A 280 -8.64 6.40 -6.62
N GLY A 281 -8.45 7.50 -5.88
CA GLY A 281 -8.17 7.51 -4.44
C GLY A 281 -9.34 7.17 -3.52
N THR A 282 -10.56 6.99 -4.07
CA THR A 282 -11.77 6.63 -3.33
C THR A 282 -12.73 5.80 -4.19
N PRO A 283 -13.66 5.03 -3.59
CA PRO A 283 -14.68 4.29 -4.34
C PRO A 283 -15.56 5.17 -5.24
N SER A 284 -15.90 6.39 -4.80
CA SER A 284 -16.63 7.35 -5.64
C SER A 284 -15.79 7.75 -6.84
N ASN A 285 -14.52 8.10 -6.65
CA ASN A 285 -13.66 8.47 -7.78
C ASN A 285 -13.48 7.32 -8.78
N ILE A 286 -13.38 6.06 -8.32
CA ILE A 286 -13.29 4.90 -9.20
C ILE A 286 -14.58 4.73 -10.01
N ARG A 287 -15.74 4.89 -9.39
CA ARG A 287 -17.04 4.80 -10.08
C ARG A 287 -17.20 5.92 -11.11
N ASP A 288 -16.85 7.15 -10.73
CA ASP A 288 -17.10 8.35 -11.54
C ASP A 288 -16.08 8.51 -12.67
N ASN A 289 -14.81 8.10 -12.46
CA ASN A 289 -13.75 8.09 -13.47
C ASN A 289 -13.59 6.74 -14.19
N GLY A 290 -14.42 5.75 -13.84
CA GLY A 290 -14.27 4.37 -14.30
C GLY A 290 -14.20 4.28 -15.82
N SER A 291 -15.05 5.00 -16.55
CA SER A 291 -15.08 4.99 -18.03
C SER A 291 -13.81 5.48 -18.70
N ALA A 292 -13.11 6.46 -18.11
CA ALA A 292 -11.83 6.93 -18.61
C ALA A 292 -10.71 5.92 -18.32
N VAL A 293 -10.75 5.22 -17.18
CA VAL A 293 -9.85 4.09 -16.87
C VAL A 293 -10.15 2.87 -17.75
N TRP A 294 -11.41 2.61 -18.08
CA TRP A 294 -11.80 1.50 -18.95
C TRP A 294 -11.36 1.70 -20.41
N ASN A 295 -11.15 2.95 -20.83
CA ASN A 295 -10.58 3.31 -22.15
C ASN A 295 -9.04 3.33 -22.16
N LEU A 296 -8.42 3.39 -20.98
CA LEU A 296 -6.97 3.22 -20.80
C LEU A 296 -6.50 1.79 -21.01
N ASP A 297 -7.41 0.84 -20.76
CA ASP A 297 -7.27 -0.49 -21.30
C ASP A 297 -7.41 -0.37 -22.82
N VAL A 298 -6.29 -0.46 -23.53
CA VAL A 298 -6.32 -0.55 -24.99
C VAL A 298 -7.32 -1.65 -25.35
N PRO A 299 -8.27 -1.48 -26.29
CA PRO A 299 -9.25 -2.52 -26.60
C PRO A 299 -8.64 -3.89 -26.93
N ALA A 300 -7.39 -3.90 -27.41
CA ALA A 300 -6.58 -5.11 -27.63
C ALA A 300 -6.05 -5.77 -26.32
N THR A 301 -5.92 -5.02 -25.22
CA THR A 301 -5.34 -5.46 -23.94
C THR A 301 -6.34 -5.66 -22.80
N LYS A 302 -7.65 -5.43 -23.01
CA LYS A 302 -8.69 -5.66 -21.98
C LYS A 302 -8.76 -7.16 -21.67
N LYS A 303 -7.92 -7.59 -20.73
CA LYS A 303 -7.78 -8.99 -20.33
C LYS A 303 -9.11 -9.48 -19.79
N LYS A 304 -9.79 -10.33 -20.56
CA LYS A 304 -10.99 -11.00 -20.08
C LYS A 304 -10.62 -11.90 -18.90
N LEU A 305 -11.15 -11.56 -17.74
CA LEU A 305 -11.03 -12.37 -16.53
C LEU A 305 -11.65 -13.75 -16.75
N ARG A 306 -11.09 -14.72 -16.01
CA ARG A 306 -11.65 -16.05 -15.82
C ARG A 306 -12.08 -16.13 -14.36
N VAL A 307 -13.37 -16.04 -14.10
CA VAL A 307 -13.93 -15.93 -12.76
C VAL A 307 -14.51 -17.28 -12.35
N VAL A 308 -13.98 -17.84 -11.25
CA VAL A 308 -14.38 -19.15 -10.74
C VAL A 308 -15.40 -18.96 -9.62
N PHE A 309 -16.60 -19.48 -9.82
CA PHE A 309 -17.67 -19.52 -8.81
C PHE A 309 -17.79 -20.93 -8.25
N ASP A 310 -17.93 -21.06 -6.93
CA ASP A 310 -18.56 -22.25 -6.37
C ASP A 310 -20.06 -22.26 -6.72
N LEU A 311 -20.68 -23.43 -6.65
CA LEU A 311 -22.11 -23.58 -6.91
C LEU A 311 -22.93 -23.48 -5.62
N ASP A 312 -22.79 -24.48 -4.74
CA ASP A 312 -23.61 -24.60 -3.54
C ASP A 312 -23.20 -23.55 -2.50
N ASN A 313 -24.20 -22.90 -1.91
CA ASN A 313 -24.06 -21.75 -1.02
C ASN A 313 -23.28 -20.55 -1.60
N THR A 314 -23.22 -20.44 -2.93
CA THR A 314 -22.59 -19.30 -3.64
C THR A 314 -23.49 -18.77 -4.74
N LEU A 315 -23.86 -19.62 -5.71
CA LEU A 315 -24.81 -19.29 -6.77
C LEU A 315 -26.22 -19.83 -6.45
N VAL A 316 -26.30 -20.94 -5.73
CA VAL A 316 -27.56 -21.54 -5.25
C VAL A 316 -27.43 -21.87 -3.77
N SER A 317 -28.54 -22.00 -3.05
CA SER A 317 -28.53 -22.41 -1.63
C SER A 317 -28.02 -23.84 -1.45
N TYR A 318 -27.80 -24.25 -0.20
CA TYR A 318 -27.80 -25.67 0.11
C TYR A 318 -29.14 -26.32 -0.26
N PRO A 319 -29.18 -27.65 -0.52
CA PRO A 319 -30.42 -28.39 -0.74
C PRO A 319 -31.44 -28.16 0.39
N GLN A 320 -32.67 -27.82 0.04
CA GLN A 320 -33.75 -27.64 1.01
C GLN A 320 -34.17 -29.00 1.62
N ILE A 321 -34.03 -30.07 0.84
CA ILE A 321 -34.13 -31.45 1.31
C ILE A 321 -32.71 -32.04 1.35
N PRO A 322 -32.23 -32.54 2.51
CA PRO A 322 -30.88 -33.07 2.64
C PRO A 322 -30.53 -34.12 1.57
N GLY A 323 -29.46 -33.86 0.81
CA GLY A 323 -28.98 -34.73 -0.27
C GLY A 323 -29.73 -34.58 -1.61
N ASP A 324 -30.88 -33.91 -1.67
CA ASP A 324 -31.61 -33.68 -2.91
C ASP A 324 -31.27 -32.32 -3.51
N TYR A 325 -30.23 -32.31 -4.34
CA TYR A 325 -29.73 -31.11 -5.01
C TYR A 325 -30.68 -30.50 -6.05
N SER A 326 -31.82 -31.15 -6.37
CA SER A 326 -32.86 -30.54 -7.21
C SER A 326 -33.68 -29.47 -6.47
N THR A 327 -33.60 -29.46 -5.14
CA THR A 327 -34.39 -28.60 -4.25
C THR A 327 -33.68 -27.30 -3.86
N VAL A 328 -32.51 -27.02 -4.41
CA VAL A 328 -31.78 -25.76 -4.17
C VAL A 328 -32.56 -24.55 -4.69
N LEU A 329 -32.31 -23.39 -4.08
CA LEU A 329 -32.91 -22.10 -4.47
C LEU A 329 -31.82 -21.17 -5.05
N PRO A 330 -32.16 -20.26 -5.97
CA PRO A 330 -31.19 -19.33 -6.55
C PRO A 330 -30.76 -18.26 -5.52
N ILE A 331 -29.48 -17.87 -5.57
CA ILE A 331 -28.95 -16.71 -4.83
C ILE A 331 -28.84 -15.54 -5.81
N GLU A 332 -29.94 -14.79 -5.98
CA GLU A 332 -30.12 -13.84 -7.09
C GLU A 332 -29.02 -12.77 -7.20
N HIS A 333 -28.50 -12.25 -6.08
CA HIS A 333 -27.47 -11.21 -6.15
C HIS A 333 -26.16 -11.73 -6.77
N THR A 334 -25.71 -12.93 -6.39
CA THR A 334 -24.51 -13.55 -6.98
C THR A 334 -24.74 -13.93 -8.43
N ILE A 335 -25.92 -14.49 -8.75
CA ILE A 335 -26.26 -14.84 -10.14
C ILE A 335 -26.29 -13.60 -11.04
N ASN A 336 -26.87 -12.49 -10.56
CA ASN A 336 -26.88 -11.23 -11.31
C ASN A 336 -25.47 -10.70 -11.55
N TRP A 337 -24.57 -10.87 -10.58
CA TRP A 337 -23.16 -10.53 -10.76
C TRP A 337 -22.49 -11.42 -11.81
N THR A 338 -22.73 -12.73 -11.79
CA THR A 338 -22.27 -13.66 -12.83
C THR A 338 -22.77 -13.27 -14.22
N ARG A 339 -24.05 -12.88 -14.35
CA ARG A 339 -24.64 -12.39 -15.60
C ARG A 339 -23.98 -11.11 -16.09
N ALA A 340 -23.70 -10.15 -15.20
CA ALA A 340 -23.01 -8.90 -15.54
C ALA A 340 -21.59 -9.18 -16.08
N LEU A 341 -20.81 -9.99 -15.36
CA LEU A 341 -19.47 -10.40 -15.79
C LEU A 341 -19.50 -11.11 -17.14
N LYS A 342 -20.49 -11.97 -17.36
CA LYS A 342 -20.69 -12.66 -18.65
C LYS A 342 -21.01 -11.68 -19.79
N ALA A 343 -21.89 -10.71 -19.54
CA ALA A 343 -22.26 -9.68 -20.52
C ALA A 343 -21.06 -8.80 -20.91
N GLU A 344 -20.12 -8.59 -19.99
CA GLU A 344 -18.85 -7.91 -20.24
C GLU A 344 -17.81 -8.79 -20.99
N GLY A 345 -18.14 -10.05 -21.26
CA GLY A 345 -17.33 -10.99 -22.03
C GLY A 345 -16.28 -11.73 -21.20
N HIS A 346 -16.40 -11.77 -19.88
CA HIS A 346 -15.56 -12.59 -19.02
C HIS A 346 -15.91 -14.08 -19.14
N THR A 347 -14.94 -14.95 -18.89
CA THR A 347 -15.18 -16.40 -18.80
C THR A 347 -15.69 -16.73 -17.41
N ILE A 348 -16.85 -17.40 -17.35
CA ILE A 348 -17.45 -17.87 -16.11
C ILE A 348 -17.17 -19.36 -15.95
N ILE A 349 -16.54 -19.74 -14.84
CA ILE A 349 -16.21 -21.13 -14.51
C ILE A 349 -16.98 -21.51 -13.26
N VAL A 350 -17.77 -22.57 -13.31
CA VAL A 350 -18.42 -23.15 -12.12
C VAL A 350 -17.57 -24.31 -11.63
N TYR A 351 -16.98 -24.20 -10.44
CA TYR A 351 -16.16 -25.27 -9.82
C TYR A 351 -16.85 -25.79 -8.57
N THR A 352 -17.38 -27.02 -8.63
CA THR A 352 -18.31 -27.54 -7.60
C THR A 352 -17.78 -28.79 -6.89
N ALA A 353 -18.06 -28.86 -5.58
CA ALA A 353 -17.76 -30.01 -4.71
C ALA A 353 -18.96 -30.97 -4.54
N ARG A 354 -20.03 -30.76 -5.33
CA ARG A 354 -21.28 -31.55 -5.24
C ARG A 354 -20.99 -33.04 -5.28
N ARG A 355 -21.51 -33.78 -4.28
CA ARG A 355 -21.36 -35.24 -4.14
C ARG A 355 -19.90 -35.76 -4.11
N MET A 356 -18.90 -34.91 -3.93
CA MET A 356 -17.50 -35.36 -3.88
C MET A 356 -17.22 -36.29 -2.69
N ASP A 357 -17.78 -36.02 -1.52
CA ASP A 357 -17.63 -36.89 -0.33
C ASP A 357 -18.31 -38.24 -0.55
N THR A 358 -19.55 -38.18 -1.07
CA THR A 358 -20.37 -39.36 -1.37
C THR A 358 -19.63 -40.37 -2.25
N HIS A 359 -18.85 -39.87 -3.21
CA HIS A 359 -18.11 -40.72 -4.16
C HIS A 359 -16.62 -40.82 -3.88
N LYS A 360 -16.16 -40.47 -2.66
CA LYS A 360 -14.76 -40.56 -2.23
C LYS A 360 -13.79 -39.90 -3.22
N SER A 361 -14.15 -38.69 -3.66
CA SER A 361 -13.42 -37.89 -4.65
C SER A 361 -13.27 -38.50 -6.04
N ASN A 362 -14.03 -39.55 -6.38
CA ASN A 362 -14.06 -40.09 -7.73
C ASN A 362 -14.96 -39.25 -8.64
N VAL A 363 -14.33 -38.34 -9.39
CA VAL A 363 -15.03 -37.39 -10.27
C VAL A 363 -15.91 -38.09 -11.31
N GLY A 364 -15.49 -39.22 -11.87
CA GLY A 364 -16.29 -39.96 -12.85
C GLY A 364 -17.61 -40.47 -12.27
N LYS A 365 -17.60 -40.98 -11.04
CA LYS A 365 -18.81 -41.40 -10.32
C LYS A 365 -19.69 -40.21 -9.94
N VAL A 366 -19.09 -39.09 -9.53
CA VAL A 366 -19.83 -37.83 -9.28
C VAL A 366 -20.58 -37.40 -10.52
N ILE A 367 -19.90 -37.34 -11.67
CA ILE A 367 -20.51 -36.94 -12.93
C ILE A 367 -21.67 -37.88 -13.30
N ALA A 368 -21.45 -39.20 -13.20
CA ALA A 368 -22.49 -40.18 -13.50
C ALA A 368 -23.74 -40.05 -12.62
N ASP A 369 -23.58 -39.58 -11.39
CA ASP A 369 -24.65 -39.45 -10.39
C ASP A 369 -25.39 -38.10 -10.49
N ILE A 370 -24.66 -36.97 -10.45
CA ILE A 370 -25.26 -35.66 -10.16
C ILE A 370 -25.16 -34.64 -11.30
N ALA A 371 -24.44 -34.95 -12.39
CA ALA A 371 -24.21 -33.96 -13.44
C ALA A 371 -25.51 -33.46 -14.07
N ARG A 372 -26.45 -34.37 -14.40
CA ARG A 372 -27.73 -34.00 -15.03
C ARG A 372 -28.53 -33.02 -14.16
N VAL A 373 -28.72 -33.35 -12.88
CA VAL A 373 -29.43 -32.46 -11.92
C VAL A 373 -28.74 -31.10 -11.82
N THR A 374 -27.41 -31.09 -11.88
CA THR A 374 -26.63 -29.85 -11.82
C THR A 374 -26.83 -28.99 -13.06
N PHE A 375 -26.79 -29.57 -14.26
CA PHE A 375 -27.09 -28.86 -15.50
C PHE A 375 -28.53 -28.35 -15.54
N ASP A 376 -29.50 -29.19 -15.18
CA ASP A 376 -30.91 -28.80 -15.10
C ASP A 376 -31.12 -27.62 -14.14
N THR A 377 -30.34 -27.58 -13.05
CA THR A 377 -30.37 -26.46 -12.07
C THR A 377 -29.85 -25.16 -12.68
N LEU A 378 -28.71 -25.22 -13.39
CA LEU A 378 -28.11 -24.05 -14.04
C LEU A 378 -29.04 -23.48 -15.11
N ASP A 379 -29.66 -24.35 -15.91
CA ASP A 379 -30.62 -23.98 -16.95
C ASP A 379 -31.89 -23.39 -16.34
N LYS A 380 -32.46 -24.06 -15.32
CA LYS A 380 -33.67 -23.62 -14.61
C LYS A 380 -33.53 -22.19 -14.06
N PHE A 381 -32.36 -21.84 -13.56
CA PHE A 381 -32.11 -20.51 -12.98
C PHE A 381 -31.44 -19.54 -13.94
N GLY A 382 -31.18 -19.94 -15.19
CA GLY A 382 -30.51 -19.10 -16.18
C GLY A 382 -29.17 -18.57 -15.67
N ILE A 383 -28.35 -19.45 -15.09
CA ILE A 383 -27.01 -19.14 -14.60
C ILE A 383 -26.03 -19.35 -15.75
N PRO A 384 -25.41 -18.29 -16.31
CA PRO A 384 -24.49 -18.46 -17.42
C PRO A 384 -23.16 -19.05 -16.96
N TYR A 385 -22.58 -19.95 -17.74
CA TYR A 385 -21.24 -20.50 -17.54
C TYR A 385 -20.59 -20.86 -18.88
N ASP A 386 -19.26 -20.85 -18.92
CA ASP A 386 -18.45 -21.31 -20.06
C ASP A 386 -17.84 -22.68 -19.77
N GLU A 387 -17.45 -22.90 -18.52
CA GLU A 387 -16.82 -24.13 -18.04
C GLU A 387 -17.53 -24.57 -16.77
N ILE A 388 -17.75 -25.87 -16.63
CA ILE A 388 -18.14 -26.49 -15.37
C ILE A 388 -17.13 -27.58 -15.03
N ILE A 389 -16.61 -27.53 -13.81
CA ILE A 389 -15.61 -28.46 -13.31
C ILE A 389 -16.21 -29.15 -12.09
N PHE A 390 -16.47 -30.45 -12.24
CA PHE A 390 -16.68 -31.34 -11.11
C PHE A 390 -15.32 -31.75 -10.57
N GLY A 391 -15.22 -31.94 -9.25
CA GLY A 391 -13.96 -32.34 -8.64
C GLY A 391 -13.35 -31.34 -7.69
N LYS A 392 -14.10 -30.32 -7.23
CA LYS A 392 -13.62 -29.45 -6.16
C LYS A 392 -13.39 -30.31 -4.90
N PRO A 393 -12.14 -30.42 -4.40
CA PRO A 393 -11.86 -31.19 -3.19
C PRO A 393 -12.69 -30.66 -2.05
N ILE A 394 -13.24 -31.52 -1.19
CA ILE A 394 -13.94 -31.05 -0.01
C ILE A 394 -12.89 -30.63 1.00
N GLY A 395 -12.78 -29.31 1.18
CA GLY A 395 -12.01 -28.69 2.23
C GLY A 395 -12.92 -27.81 3.08
N ASP A 396 -12.65 -27.78 4.38
CA ASP A 396 -13.27 -26.80 5.28
C ASP A 396 -12.79 -25.38 4.97
N ILE A 397 -11.55 -25.26 4.49
CA ILE A 397 -10.87 -23.99 4.21
C ILE A 397 -10.05 -24.13 2.92
N TYR A 398 -10.18 -23.17 2.01
CA TYR A 398 -9.39 -23.08 0.78
C TYR A 398 -8.42 -21.90 0.90
N ILE A 399 -7.12 -22.19 0.81
CA ILE A 399 -6.07 -21.19 0.76
C ILE A 399 -5.55 -21.15 -0.66
N ASP A 400 -5.72 -20.02 -1.32
CA ASP A 400 -5.45 -19.87 -2.75
C ASP A 400 -5.00 -18.44 -3.00
N ASP A 401 -3.93 -18.23 -3.76
CA ASP A 401 -3.39 -16.90 -4.04
C ASP A 401 -4.42 -15.98 -4.73
N ARG A 402 -5.52 -16.54 -5.27
CA ARG A 402 -6.61 -15.82 -5.92
C ARG A 402 -7.95 -15.83 -5.16
N ALA A 403 -8.12 -16.65 -4.12
CA ALA A 403 -9.35 -16.68 -3.31
C ALA A 403 -9.17 -16.07 -1.91
N ILE A 404 -8.04 -16.33 -1.25
CA ILE A 404 -7.66 -15.77 0.06
C ILE A 404 -6.14 -15.65 0.08
N ASN A 405 -5.62 -14.43 0.14
CA ASN A 405 -4.18 -14.22 0.15
C ASN A 405 -3.51 -14.97 1.31
N PRO A 406 -2.67 -16.00 1.04
CA PRO A 406 -1.96 -16.69 2.10
C PRO A 406 -0.99 -15.78 2.86
N TRP A 407 -0.62 -14.64 2.27
CA TRP A 407 0.27 -13.64 2.85
C TRP A 407 -0.45 -12.64 3.77
N ASP A 408 -1.78 -12.62 3.80
CA ASP A 408 -2.52 -11.75 4.74
C ASP A 408 -2.44 -12.31 6.17
N PRO A 409 -1.84 -11.58 7.14
CA PRO A 409 -1.81 -12.00 8.54
C PRO A 409 -3.21 -12.14 9.17
N SER A 410 -4.22 -11.48 8.60
CA SER A 410 -5.61 -11.55 9.03
C SER A 410 -6.32 -12.79 8.49
N ALA A 411 -5.89 -13.35 7.35
CA ALA A 411 -6.51 -14.53 6.75
C ALA A 411 -6.49 -15.73 7.69
N ALA A 412 -5.35 -16.03 8.33
CA ALA A 412 -5.28 -17.10 9.33
C ALA A 412 -6.24 -16.86 10.52
N LYS A 413 -6.41 -15.61 10.96
CA LYS A 413 -7.34 -15.27 12.05
C LYS A 413 -8.80 -15.38 11.60
N GLY A 414 -9.12 -14.87 10.41
CA GLY A 414 -10.45 -14.98 9.78
C GLY A 414 -10.87 -16.42 9.51
N MET A 415 -9.90 -17.30 9.28
CA MET A 415 -10.07 -18.75 9.13
C MET A 415 -10.10 -19.52 10.47
N GLY A 416 -10.04 -18.83 11.62
CA GLY A 416 -10.08 -19.45 12.95
C GLY A 416 -8.76 -20.09 13.42
N PHE A 417 -7.67 -19.90 12.68
CA PHE A 417 -6.35 -20.49 12.89
C PHE A 417 -5.43 -19.60 13.74
N TYR A 418 -5.88 -19.20 14.94
CA TYR A 418 -5.16 -18.27 15.83
C TYR A 418 -3.72 -18.70 16.18
N ARG A 419 -3.47 -20.00 16.33
CA ARG A 419 -2.15 -20.58 16.67
C ARG A 419 -1.07 -20.43 15.59
N TYR A 420 -1.47 -20.18 14.34
CA TYR A 420 -0.54 -20.06 13.21
C TYR A 420 -0.14 -18.62 12.91
N SER A 421 -0.80 -17.64 13.55
CA SER A 421 -0.47 -16.21 13.40
C SER A 421 0.92 -15.83 13.92
N GLU A 422 1.52 -16.69 14.75
CA GLU A 422 2.89 -16.58 15.25
C GLU A 422 3.93 -17.23 14.31
N MET A 423 3.52 -18.12 13.39
CA MET A 423 4.42 -18.85 12.49
C MET A 423 4.67 -18.14 11.15
N THR A 424 3.84 -17.16 10.77
CA THR A 424 4.06 -16.31 9.58
C THR A 424 5.12 -15.23 9.82
N HIS A 425 6.04 -15.45 10.75
CA HIS A 425 7.21 -14.60 10.94
C HIS A 425 8.10 -14.73 9.71
N THR A 426 8.03 -13.70 8.85
CA THR A 426 9.21 -13.29 8.09
C THR A 426 10.38 -13.23 9.07
N PRO A 427 11.56 -13.78 8.72
CA PRO A 427 12.72 -13.68 9.59
C PRO A 427 12.92 -12.19 9.92
N HIS A 428 13.16 -11.87 11.19
CA HIS A 428 13.16 -10.54 11.84
C HIS A 428 11.84 -10.13 12.54
N GLY A 429 11.46 -10.85 13.61
CA GLY A 429 11.02 -10.26 14.89
C GLY A 429 9.91 -9.19 14.91
N MET A 430 8.96 -9.17 13.97
CA MET A 430 7.85 -8.21 13.97
C MET A 430 6.51 -8.95 13.99
N SER A 431 6.00 -9.24 15.19
CA SER A 431 4.66 -9.80 15.38
C SER A 431 3.60 -8.87 14.81
N GLY A 432 2.75 -9.42 13.92
CA GLY A 432 1.32 -9.17 13.60
C GLY A 432 0.65 -7.79 13.66
N THR A 433 1.21 -6.80 14.35
CA THR A 433 0.68 -5.45 14.50
C THR A 433 1.75 -4.50 13.99
N PRO A 434 1.47 -3.74 12.93
CA PRO A 434 2.51 -2.92 12.35
C PRO A 434 2.94 -1.90 13.42
N PHE A 435 4.25 -1.70 13.56
CA PHE A 435 4.85 -0.59 14.32
C PHE A 435 5.00 -0.72 15.86
N LEU A 436 4.74 -1.89 16.47
CA LEU A 436 5.07 -2.13 17.88
C LEU A 436 6.34 -2.98 17.99
N GLN A 437 7.47 -2.36 18.36
CA GLN A 437 8.66 -3.11 18.76
C GLN A 437 8.36 -3.83 20.07
N CYS A 438 8.42 -5.17 20.03
CA CYS A 438 8.40 -6.00 21.22
C CYS A 438 9.81 -6.02 21.83
N THR A 439 9.92 -6.01 23.15
CA THR A 439 11.19 -6.37 23.80
C THR A 439 11.28 -7.89 23.90
N SER A 440 12.45 -8.45 24.18
CA SER A 440 12.64 -9.90 24.37
C SER A 440 11.82 -10.52 25.52
N HIS A 441 11.12 -9.69 26.31
CA HIS A 441 10.41 -10.12 27.52
C HIS A 441 8.90 -9.85 27.48
N ASN A 442 8.38 -9.10 26.49
CA ASN A 442 6.97 -8.73 26.40
C ASN A 442 6.47 -8.78 24.95
N HIS A 443 5.21 -9.21 24.77
CA HIS A 443 4.51 -9.18 23.49
C HIS A 443 3.56 -7.99 23.44
N HIS A 444 3.58 -7.24 22.33
CA HIS A 444 2.65 -6.14 22.09
C HIS A 444 1.67 -6.55 21.00
N ALA A 445 0.38 -6.31 21.21
CA ALA A 445 -0.66 -6.52 20.22
C ALA A 445 -1.63 -5.33 20.18
N LEU A 446 -1.92 -4.79 19.00
CA LEU A 446 -3.00 -3.83 18.81
C LEU A 446 -4.35 -4.54 19.07
N TYR A 447 -5.08 -4.09 20.09
CA TYR A 447 -6.40 -4.64 20.44
C TYR A 447 -7.51 -3.94 19.66
N SER A 448 -7.34 -2.65 19.37
CA SER A 448 -8.18 -1.85 18.47
C SER A 448 -7.38 -0.65 17.93
N ASN A 449 -7.92 0.12 16.98
CA ASN A 449 -7.22 1.25 16.33
C ASN A 449 -6.58 2.27 17.30
N ASN A 450 -7.03 2.31 18.56
CA ASN A 450 -6.57 3.26 19.58
C ASN A 450 -6.00 2.59 20.85
N VAL A 451 -5.93 1.25 20.90
CA VAL A 451 -5.53 0.52 22.12
C VAL A 451 -4.48 -0.54 21.81
N VAL A 452 -3.38 -0.51 22.56
CA VAL A 452 -2.34 -1.54 22.58
C VAL A 452 -2.48 -2.39 23.83
N LEU A 453 -2.38 -3.70 23.65
CA LEU A 453 -2.22 -4.69 24.68
C LEU A 453 -0.75 -5.06 24.81
N LYS A 454 -0.20 -4.95 26.02
CA LYS A 454 1.15 -5.40 26.35
C LYS A 454 1.06 -6.57 27.30
N GLU A 455 1.45 -7.75 26.82
CA GLU A 455 1.41 -9.01 27.55
C GLU A 455 2.82 -9.44 27.94
N GLY A 456 2.95 -9.98 29.15
CA GLY A 456 4.24 -10.43 29.66
C GLY A 456 4.17 -10.93 31.10
N PRO A 457 5.31 -11.34 31.67
CA PRO A 457 5.38 -11.81 33.05
C PRO A 457 4.83 -10.76 34.01
N THR A 458 3.97 -11.18 34.95
CA THR A 458 3.38 -10.28 35.97
C THR A 458 4.45 -9.47 36.71
N THR A 459 5.57 -10.12 37.03
CA THR A 459 6.73 -9.51 37.71
C THR A 459 7.39 -8.41 36.89
N ALA A 460 7.36 -8.50 35.56
CA ALA A 460 7.92 -7.50 34.66
C ALA A 460 6.96 -6.31 34.42
N LEU A 461 5.64 -6.57 34.40
CA LEU A 461 4.64 -5.55 34.09
C LEU A 461 4.12 -4.78 35.31
N GLN A 462 4.22 -5.34 36.53
CA GLN A 462 3.63 -4.71 37.73
C GLN A 462 4.16 -3.29 37.99
N GLY A 463 5.46 -3.04 37.77
CA GLY A 463 6.07 -1.74 38.05
C GLY A 463 5.64 -0.67 37.06
N GLU A 464 5.58 -1.04 35.78
CA GLU A 464 5.09 -0.17 34.71
C GLU A 464 3.60 0.13 34.87
N ALA A 465 2.78 -0.89 35.17
CA ALA A 465 1.36 -0.70 35.45
C ALA A 465 1.13 0.20 36.67
N TYR A 466 1.91 0.01 37.73
CA TYR A 466 1.87 0.88 38.92
C TYR A 466 2.19 2.34 38.57
N PHE A 467 3.23 2.57 37.77
CA PHE A 467 3.57 3.92 37.29
C PHE A 467 2.40 4.58 36.57
N TYR A 468 1.82 3.90 35.57
CA TYR A 468 0.70 4.42 34.79
C TYR A 468 -0.56 4.66 35.63
N GLN A 469 -0.85 3.75 36.57
CA GLN A 469 -1.96 3.91 37.50
C GLN A 469 -1.76 5.16 38.37
N LYS A 470 -0.57 5.33 38.96
CA LYS A 470 -0.26 6.50 39.80
C LYS A 470 -0.24 7.81 39.03
N LEU A 471 0.25 7.80 37.79
CA LEU A 471 0.21 8.95 36.89
C LEU A 471 -1.22 9.46 36.67
N GLN A 472 -2.23 8.58 36.69
CA GLN A 472 -3.63 8.95 36.50
C GLN A 472 -4.34 9.35 37.79
N GLU A 473 -3.99 8.73 38.92
CA GLU A 473 -4.62 8.96 40.23
C GLU A 473 -4.06 10.18 40.95
N ASN A 474 -2.76 10.47 40.80
CA ASN A 474 -2.09 11.52 41.57
C ASN A 474 -2.28 12.90 40.93
N SER A 475 -3.04 13.77 41.61
CA SER A 475 -3.28 15.15 41.17
C SER A 475 -1.99 15.97 41.01
N GLN A 476 -0.92 15.66 41.75
CA GLN A 476 0.38 16.32 41.63
C GLN A 476 1.08 16.01 40.31
N MET A 477 0.74 14.88 39.66
CA MET A 477 1.32 14.47 38.37
C MET A 477 0.45 14.87 37.17
N ALA A 478 -0.66 15.59 37.40
CA ALA A 478 -1.60 15.96 36.35
C ALA A 478 -0.96 16.79 35.23
N SER A 479 0.05 17.62 35.55
CA SER A 479 0.79 18.45 34.59
C SER A 479 1.55 17.66 33.54
N ILE A 480 1.93 16.41 33.83
CA ILE A 480 2.72 15.55 32.93
C ILE A 480 1.93 14.40 32.33
N LYS A 481 0.69 14.21 32.75
CA LYS A 481 -0.20 13.12 32.30
C LYS A 481 -0.28 13.05 30.77
N ASN A 482 -0.32 14.19 30.09
CA ASN A 482 -0.46 14.27 28.63
C ASN A 482 0.81 13.88 27.85
N TYR A 483 1.96 13.70 28.53
CA TYR A 483 3.19 13.22 27.88
C TYR A 483 3.26 11.70 27.77
N PHE A 484 2.33 10.97 28.38
CA PHE A 484 2.31 9.52 28.40
C PHE A 484 1.00 8.96 27.82
N PRO A 485 1.01 7.72 27.30
CA PRO A 485 -0.21 7.04 26.86
C PRO A 485 -1.27 6.96 27.97
N THR A 486 -2.54 7.08 27.59
CA THR A 486 -3.65 6.80 28.51
C THR A 486 -3.63 5.32 28.91
N PHE A 487 -3.64 5.04 30.21
CA PHE A 487 -3.78 3.70 30.77
C PHE A 487 -5.25 3.33 30.95
N TYR A 488 -5.62 2.14 30.47
CA TYR A 488 -6.99 1.63 30.53
C TYR A 488 -7.16 0.50 31.56
N GLY A 489 -6.06 -0.04 32.07
CA GLY A 489 -6.07 -1.08 33.10
C GLY A 489 -5.07 -2.20 32.83
N ILE A 490 -4.97 -3.10 33.79
CA ILE A 490 -4.18 -4.33 33.72
C ILE A 490 -5.07 -5.50 34.14
N GLU A 491 -4.99 -6.60 33.38
CA GLU A 491 -5.75 -7.82 33.62
C GLU A 491 -4.77 -8.97 33.84
N GLN A 492 -4.96 -9.75 34.91
CA GLN A 492 -4.18 -10.98 35.10
C GLN A 492 -4.76 -12.10 34.23
N LYS A 493 -3.90 -12.75 33.44
CA LYS A 493 -4.20 -13.93 32.64
C LYS A 493 -3.55 -15.14 33.29
N GLY A 494 -4.19 -15.67 34.33
CA GLY A 494 -3.62 -16.73 35.17
C GLY A 494 -2.58 -16.20 36.18
N GLU A 495 -1.80 -17.09 36.79
CA GLU A 495 -0.94 -16.73 37.94
C GLU A 495 0.34 -15.96 37.57
N LYS A 496 0.86 -16.12 36.34
CA LYS A 496 2.20 -15.64 35.97
C LYS A 496 2.23 -14.58 34.85
N ILE A 497 1.09 -14.34 34.20
CA ILE A 497 1.00 -13.47 33.03
C ILE A 497 -0.02 -12.37 33.30
N SER A 498 0.34 -11.14 32.93
CA SER A 498 -0.58 -10.01 32.92
C SER A 498 -0.64 -9.38 31.54
N ALA A 499 -1.77 -8.73 31.25
CA ALA A 499 -2.01 -7.99 30.03
C ALA A 499 -2.39 -6.54 30.37
N MET A 500 -1.57 -5.59 29.96
CA MET A 500 -1.74 -4.17 30.21
C MET A 500 -2.35 -3.46 29.00
N LYS A 501 -3.42 -2.70 29.18
CA LYS A 501 -4.11 -1.95 28.12
C LYS A 501 -3.68 -0.48 28.17
N LEU A 502 -3.08 0.00 27.08
CA LEU A 502 -2.59 1.37 26.91
C LEU A 502 -3.15 2.00 25.63
N GLN A 503 -3.20 3.32 25.58
CA GLN A 503 -3.48 4.08 24.37
C GLN A 503 -2.40 3.81 23.31
N TYR A 504 -2.84 3.55 22.09
CA TYR A 504 -1.95 3.58 20.95
C TYR A 504 -1.66 5.03 20.58
N VAL A 505 -0.42 5.48 20.82
CA VAL A 505 0.04 6.80 20.41
C VAL A 505 0.53 6.73 18.98
N LYS A 506 -0.25 7.28 18.05
CA LYS A 506 0.14 7.42 16.65
C LYS A 506 1.24 8.47 16.52
N GLY A 507 2.44 8.04 16.13
CA GLY A 507 3.57 8.94 15.94
C GLY A 507 4.83 8.21 15.51
N VAL A 508 5.80 8.97 15.00
CA VAL A 508 7.11 8.45 14.62
C VAL A 508 8.05 8.53 15.83
N PRO A 509 8.71 7.42 16.22
CA PRO A 509 9.72 7.44 17.28
C PRO A 509 10.81 8.48 17.02
N MET A 510 11.18 9.23 18.07
CA MET A 510 12.18 10.29 17.95
C MET A 510 13.54 9.78 17.48
N SER A 511 13.91 8.56 17.87
CA SER A 511 15.14 7.91 17.40
C SER A 511 15.18 7.76 15.87
N LEU A 512 14.04 7.48 15.23
CA LEU A 512 13.94 7.39 13.77
C LEU A 512 14.02 8.79 13.14
N ILE A 513 13.32 9.77 13.72
CA ILE A 513 13.41 11.17 13.27
C ILE A 513 14.87 11.66 13.33
N TYR A 514 15.59 11.34 14.42
CA TYR A 514 17.00 11.64 14.59
C TYR A 514 17.88 10.91 13.59
N PHE A 515 17.74 9.59 13.47
CA PHE A 515 18.53 8.78 12.55
C PHE A 515 18.40 9.24 11.09
N HIS A 516 17.21 9.66 10.69
CA HIS A 516 16.94 10.18 9.35
C HIS A 516 17.24 11.68 9.20
N SER A 517 17.85 12.33 10.19
CA SER A 517 18.25 13.75 10.12
C SER A 517 17.08 14.71 9.84
N VAL A 518 15.87 14.37 10.31
CA VAL A 518 14.64 15.18 10.16
C VAL A 518 14.24 15.88 11.45
N VAL A 519 15.18 16.08 12.37
CA VAL A 519 14.95 16.79 13.64
C VAL A 519 14.92 18.30 13.40
N SER A 520 13.77 18.91 13.62
CA SER A 520 13.64 20.36 13.68
C SER A 520 14.09 20.91 15.04
N THR A 521 14.58 22.15 15.07
CA THR A 521 14.86 22.88 16.31
C THR A 521 13.64 22.98 17.24
N ASP A 522 12.44 23.20 16.69
CA ASP A 522 11.18 23.22 17.47
C ASP A 522 10.93 21.88 18.17
N LEU A 523 10.98 20.77 17.43
CA LEU A 523 10.83 19.43 17.99
C LEU A 523 11.86 19.15 19.10
N PHE A 524 13.11 19.59 18.92
CA PHE A 524 14.13 19.47 19.95
C PHE A 524 13.78 20.28 21.21
N TYR A 525 13.38 21.54 21.07
CA TYR A 525 12.92 22.35 22.20
C TYR A 525 11.72 21.72 22.91
N ARG A 526 10.75 21.17 22.16
CA ARG A 526 9.59 20.48 22.75
C ARG A 526 10.00 19.28 23.61
N ILE A 527 11.01 18.53 23.19
CA ILE A 527 11.55 17.41 23.99
C ILE A 527 12.16 17.95 25.28
N LEU A 528 13.00 18.99 25.18
CA LEU A 528 13.61 19.61 26.36
C LEU A 528 12.56 20.19 27.32
N THR A 529 11.53 20.88 26.81
CA THR A 529 10.42 21.39 27.61
C THR A 529 9.61 20.26 28.25
N SER A 530 9.41 19.14 27.54
CA SER A 530 8.72 17.97 28.11
C SER A 530 9.55 17.34 29.23
N ALA A 531 10.87 17.20 29.04
CA ALA A 531 11.78 16.70 30.06
C ALA A 531 11.83 17.62 31.28
N ASP A 532 11.91 18.93 31.08
CA ASP A 532 11.87 19.94 32.14
C ASP A 532 10.55 19.88 32.93
N ALA A 533 9.41 19.78 32.23
CA ALA A 533 8.11 19.62 32.87
C ALA A 533 8.03 18.34 33.73
N ILE A 534 8.65 17.24 33.28
CA ILE A 534 8.73 15.97 34.03
C ILE A 534 9.62 16.11 35.26
N HIS A 535 10.79 16.77 35.13
CA HIS A 535 11.71 16.96 36.24
C HIS A 535 11.19 17.93 37.31
N ASN A 536 10.33 18.87 36.92
CA ASN A 536 9.76 19.87 37.83
C ASN A 536 8.46 19.40 38.55
N VAL A 537 8.06 18.13 38.41
CA VAL A 537 6.94 17.57 39.18
C VAL A 537 7.35 17.44 40.65
N ASN A 538 6.67 18.19 41.51
CA ASN A 538 6.90 18.15 42.95
C ASN A 538 6.19 16.93 43.56
N LEU A 539 6.95 15.86 43.80
CA LEU A 539 6.50 14.67 44.52
C LEU A 539 7.16 14.62 45.91
N PRO A 540 6.46 14.13 46.94
CA PRO A 540 7.09 13.89 48.24
C PRO A 540 8.29 12.96 48.08
N LEU A 541 9.43 13.36 48.64
CA LEU A 541 10.66 12.58 48.59
C LEU A 541 10.41 11.21 49.21
N CYS A 542 10.74 10.15 48.47
CA CYS A 542 10.77 8.81 49.03
C CYS A 542 12.03 8.72 49.91
N GLU A 543 11.85 8.59 51.23
CA GLU A 543 12.95 8.53 52.20
C GLU A 543 13.89 7.32 51.98
N ASN A 544 13.48 6.35 51.15
CA ASN A 544 14.25 5.17 50.76
C ASN A 544 14.50 5.11 49.25
N LEU A 545 15.03 6.18 48.65
CA LEU A 545 15.55 6.09 47.29
C LEU A 545 16.85 5.27 47.30
N ASP A 546 16.73 3.99 46.97
CA ASP A 546 17.85 3.06 46.98
C ASP A 546 19.02 3.60 46.12
N GLN A 547 20.23 3.70 46.70
CA GLN A 547 21.46 4.08 45.98
C GLN A 547 21.67 3.23 44.72
N HIS A 548 21.07 2.03 44.68
CA HIS A 548 21.08 1.10 43.56
C HIS A 548 20.34 1.59 42.31
N ILE A 549 19.39 2.55 42.38
CA ILE A 549 18.68 3.02 41.17
C ILE A 549 19.65 3.76 40.24
N ARG A 550 20.45 4.69 40.78
CA ARG A 550 21.44 5.45 40.00
C ARG A 550 22.56 4.52 39.50
N ALA A 551 23.06 3.63 40.36
CA ALA A 551 24.07 2.64 39.99
C ALA A 551 23.57 1.72 38.84
N ASN A 552 22.33 1.24 38.91
CA ASN A 552 21.73 0.40 37.87
C ASN A 552 21.67 1.05 36.48
N TYR A 553 21.52 2.38 36.39
CA TYR A 553 21.54 3.09 35.11
C TYR A 553 22.96 3.39 34.64
N ILE A 554 23.86 3.78 35.54
CA ILE A 554 25.27 4.06 35.23
C ILE A 554 25.97 2.80 34.74
N ASP A 555 25.83 1.68 35.45
CA ASP A 555 26.51 0.43 35.10
C ASP A 555 26.01 -0.11 33.76
N LYS A 556 24.70 -0.02 33.49
CA LYS A 556 24.13 -0.37 32.17
C LYS A 556 24.62 0.53 31.06
N MET A 557 24.82 1.82 31.32
CA MET A 557 25.40 2.74 30.34
C MET A 557 26.85 2.36 30.05
N VAL A 558 27.68 2.18 31.08
CA VAL A 558 29.08 1.76 30.96
C VAL A 558 29.20 0.44 30.20
N ASP A 559 28.36 -0.54 30.50
CA ASP A 559 28.33 -1.83 29.81
C ASP A 559 27.96 -1.66 28.32
N ARG A 560 26.95 -0.84 28.01
CA ARG A 560 26.61 -0.52 26.60
C ARG A 560 27.74 0.17 25.87
N PHE A 561 28.46 1.10 26.50
CA PHE A 561 29.62 1.77 25.90
C PHE A 561 30.74 0.78 25.59
N ARG A 562 31.03 -0.15 26.52
CA ARG A 562 32.09 -1.15 26.34
C ARG A 562 31.75 -2.19 25.28
N ASN A 563 30.49 -2.62 25.22
CA ASN A 563 30.06 -3.70 24.34
C ASN A 563 29.65 -3.24 22.94
N HIS A 564 29.39 -1.94 22.75
CA HIS A 564 28.98 -1.35 21.48
C HIS A 564 29.74 -0.06 21.12
N PRO A 565 31.09 -0.05 21.17
CA PRO A 565 31.88 1.16 20.93
C PRO A 565 31.63 1.80 19.55
N GLU A 566 31.25 1.00 18.55
CA GLU A 566 30.87 1.45 17.20
C GLU A 566 29.68 2.41 17.16
N HIS A 567 28.83 2.40 18.19
CA HIS A 567 27.63 3.25 18.28
C HIS A 567 27.88 4.56 19.06
N TYR A 568 29.04 4.70 19.71
CA TYR A 568 29.34 5.80 20.64
C TYR A 568 30.69 6.46 20.35
N SER A 569 30.97 6.74 19.09
CA SER A 569 32.23 7.32 18.58
C SER A 569 32.53 8.77 19.01
N PHE A 570 31.80 9.32 19.98
CA PHE A 570 32.06 10.62 20.61
C PHE A 570 32.71 10.43 21.98
N VAL A 571 33.92 9.88 22.02
CA VAL A 571 34.80 10.08 23.17
C VAL A 571 35.89 11.03 22.70
N PRO A 572 35.99 12.26 23.25
CA PRO A 572 37.25 12.98 23.20
C PRO A 572 38.29 12.06 23.83
N GLU A 573 39.31 11.65 23.07
CA GLU A 573 40.45 10.96 23.65
C GLU A 573 40.98 11.83 24.79
N ASN A 574 40.85 11.32 26.03
CA ASN A 574 41.24 11.91 27.32
C ASN A 574 40.15 12.73 28.05
N GLU A 575 39.28 12.05 28.80
CA GLU A 575 38.79 12.51 30.12
C GLU A 575 38.35 11.32 31.00
#